data_AF-A0A2N1RYU1-F1
#
_entry.id   AF-A0A2N1RYU1-F1
#
_cell.length_a   1.000
_cell.length_b   1.000
_cell.length_c   1.000
_cell.angle_alpha   90.00
_cell.angle_beta   90.00
_cell.angle_gamma   90.00
#
_symmetry.space_group_name_H-M   'P 1'
#
loop_
_entity.id
_entity.type
_entity.pdbx_description
1 polymer ?
#
loop_
_entity_poly.entity_id
_entity_poly.type
_entity_poly.pdbx_seq_one_letter_code
_entity_poly.pdbx_strand_id
1 'polypeptide(L)'
;MKRHLLLAMVVLVLIISVISCELLLEKPGKPTIHALFVSLDYYDFDNTLSELPATLVDAKETMIALDTLAQKFSMDMEISVLFDGRNDRSWDPSDEYRIPNKANIEAKIRSYATNPEVGDNDIFLLFYSGHGDENGNSLIVMGPNLKPAGQVQDSDVVTSQNLVDWMSGIKANKILILDTCFSGYIVPEYPKTFDDRAESSLQQYDPAAFYLTASSATQTSQEALFSSIGHSHGYFSVYFLKALGWNHSEEYSSNIIIDDIEYIVDGKLFSASDSPAYKNGNILIGDVFRYITDAFRFTEGWISFQTPQTGDGPLDLVLFSEQW
;
A
#
# COMPACT_ATOMS: atom_id res chain seq x y z
N MET A 1 -5.67 -14.83 61.74
CA MET A 1 -5.97 -15.72 60.60
C MET A 1 -7.02 -15.17 59.64
N LYS A 2 -8.27 -14.91 60.06
CA LYS A 2 -9.37 -14.52 59.12
C LYS A 2 -9.12 -13.25 58.29
N ARG A 3 -8.49 -12.21 58.86
CA ARG A 3 -8.17 -10.95 58.14
C ARG A 3 -7.10 -11.11 57.07
N HIS A 4 -6.08 -11.94 57.31
CA HIS A 4 -5.03 -12.22 56.32
C HIS A 4 -5.56 -13.06 55.16
N LEU A 5 -6.48 -13.99 55.46
CA LEU A 5 -7.15 -14.79 54.44
C LEU A 5 -8.04 -13.93 53.53
N LEU A 6 -8.78 -12.97 54.11
CA LEU A 6 -9.61 -12.03 53.37
C LEU A 6 -8.77 -11.10 52.49
N LEU A 7 -7.65 -10.58 53.02
CA LEU A 7 -6.73 -9.74 52.26
C LEU A 7 -6.10 -10.50 51.08
N ALA A 8 -5.65 -11.73 51.30
CA ALA A 8 -5.10 -12.57 50.24
C ALA A 8 -6.12 -12.85 49.13
N MET A 9 -7.39 -13.07 49.49
CA MET A 9 -8.47 -13.28 48.53
C MET A 9 -8.79 -12.02 47.72
N VAL A 10 -8.80 -10.85 48.36
CA VAL A 10 -9.00 -9.55 47.67
C VAL A 10 -7.85 -9.26 46.71
N VAL A 11 -6.60 -9.50 47.12
CA VAL A 11 -5.42 -9.33 46.25
C VAL A 11 -5.45 -10.28 45.06
N LEU A 12 -5.85 -11.54 45.26
CA LEU A 12 -5.97 -12.51 44.17
C LEU A 12 -7.06 -12.12 43.16
N VAL A 13 -8.22 -11.66 43.64
CA VAL A 13 -9.30 -11.17 42.77
C VAL A 13 -8.86 -9.92 42.03
N LEU A 14 -8.14 -9.01 42.69
CA LEU A 14 -7.55 -7.84 42.04
C LEU A 14 -6.59 -8.29 40.93
N ILE A 15 -5.63 -9.17 41.22
CA ILE A 15 -4.68 -9.71 40.21
C ILE A 15 -5.43 -10.30 39.03
N ILE A 16 -6.42 -11.17 39.26
CA ILE A 16 -7.23 -11.77 38.19
C ILE A 16 -8.02 -10.70 37.41
N SER A 17 -8.49 -9.64 38.07
CA SER A 17 -9.20 -8.53 37.40
C SER A 17 -8.28 -7.58 36.62
N VAL A 18 -6.97 -7.53 36.93
CA VAL A 18 -5.98 -6.76 36.14
C VAL A 18 -5.27 -7.60 35.08
N ILE A 19 -5.38 -8.94 35.13
CA ILE A 19 -5.00 -9.81 34.01
C ILE A 19 -6.06 -9.56 32.93
N SER A 20 -5.79 -8.55 32.10
CA SER A 20 -6.62 -8.21 30.95
C SER A 20 -6.67 -9.40 29.99
N CYS A 21 -7.76 -9.52 29.23
CA CYS A 21 -7.92 -10.57 28.22
C CYS A 21 -6.73 -10.61 27.23
N GLU A 22 -6.06 -9.48 27.00
CA GLU A 22 -4.84 -9.36 26.18
C GLU A 22 -3.66 -10.20 26.69
N LEU A 23 -3.58 -10.47 28.01
CA LEU A 23 -2.49 -11.29 28.58
C LEU A 23 -2.68 -12.80 28.33
N LEU A 24 -3.88 -13.19 27.91
CA LEU A 24 -4.28 -14.58 27.66
C LEU A 24 -4.51 -14.87 26.17
N LEU A 25 -4.47 -13.84 25.32
CA LEU A 25 -4.51 -14.05 23.87
C LEU A 25 -3.18 -14.65 23.44
N GLU A 26 -3.26 -15.73 22.67
CA GLU A 26 -2.09 -16.24 21.98
C GLU A 26 -1.57 -15.15 21.06
N LYS A 27 -0.26 -14.91 21.12
CA LYS A 27 0.39 -13.93 20.27
C LYS A 27 0.05 -14.30 18.82
N PRO A 28 -0.51 -13.37 18.03
CA PRO A 28 -0.82 -13.67 16.63
C PRO A 28 0.46 -14.15 15.95
N GLY A 29 0.34 -15.21 15.16
CA GLY A 29 1.45 -15.67 14.34
C GLY A 29 1.94 -14.53 13.44
N LYS A 30 3.23 -14.57 13.11
CA LYS A 30 3.82 -13.64 12.18
C LYS A 30 3.06 -13.66 10.84
N PRO A 31 2.65 -12.50 10.31
CA PRO A 31 1.83 -12.47 9.11
C PRO A 31 2.66 -12.66 7.85
N THR A 32 2.04 -13.23 6.81
CA THR A 32 2.57 -13.22 5.44
C THR A 32 2.04 -11.97 4.72
N ILE A 33 2.89 -11.29 3.96
CA ILE A 33 2.49 -10.18 3.10
C ILE A 33 2.23 -10.71 1.68
N HIS A 34 0.97 -10.64 1.24
CA HIS A 34 0.53 -10.94 -0.12
C HIS A 34 0.44 -9.63 -0.90
N ALA A 35 1.46 -9.30 -1.69
CA ALA A 35 1.58 -8.02 -2.37
C ALA A 35 1.30 -8.09 -3.87
N LEU A 36 0.45 -7.19 -4.35
CA LEU A 36 0.18 -6.94 -5.76
C LEU A 36 0.66 -5.54 -6.12
N PHE A 37 1.65 -5.46 -7.02
CA PHE A 37 2.12 -4.20 -7.59
C PHE A 37 1.56 -4.01 -8.99
N VAL A 38 0.89 -2.89 -9.22
CA VAL A 38 0.34 -2.52 -10.52
C VAL A 38 0.94 -1.18 -10.92
N SER A 39 1.57 -1.09 -12.08
CA SER A 39 2.20 0.15 -12.52
C SER A 39 2.23 0.29 -14.03
N LEU A 40 2.01 1.51 -14.52
CA LEU A 40 1.95 1.82 -15.96
C LEU A 40 2.70 3.13 -16.23
N ASP A 41 3.60 3.13 -17.20
CA ASP A 41 4.28 4.35 -17.69
C ASP A 41 3.51 5.05 -18.82
N TYR A 42 2.52 4.38 -19.40
CA TYR A 42 1.70 4.82 -20.53
C TYR A 42 2.52 5.18 -21.78
N TYR A 43 3.71 4.59 -21.93
CA TYR A 43 4.53 4.82 -23.11
C TYR A 43 3.79 4.33 -24.37
N ASP A 44 3.83 5.14 -25.44
CA ASP A 44 3.10 4.91 -26.69
C ASP A 44 1.55 4.90 -26.58
N PHE A 45 0.95 5.41 -25.50
CA PHE A 45 -0.48 5.76 -25.50
C PHE A 45 -0.67 7.03 -26.33
N ASP A 46 -1.26 6.92 -27.53
CA ASP A 46 -1.43 8.04 -28.48
C ASP A 46 -2.19 9.21 -27.87
N ASN A 47 -1.46 10.27 -27.46
CA ASN A 47 -1.91 11.62 -27.04
C ASN A 47 -3.13 11.72 -26.09
N THR A 48 -3.68 10.61 -25.60
CA THR A 48 -4.90 10.53 -24.79
C THR A 48 -4.57 10.59 -23.31
N LEU A 49 -3.44 10.01 -22.93
CA LEU A 49 -2.85 10.09 -21.60
C LEU A 49 -1.41 10.55 -21.76
N SER A 50 -0.94 11.40 -20.86
CA SER A 50 0.47 11.75 -20.80
C SER A 50 1.28 10.55 -20.32
N GLU A 51 2.49 10.39 -20.81
CA GLU A 51 3.46 9.45 -20.23
C GLU A 51 3.73 9.83 -18.76
N LEU A 52 3.97 8.81 -17.92
CA LEU A 52 4.35 8.96 -16.52
C LEU A 52 5.67 8.20 -16.27
N PRO A 53 6.83 8.78 -16.58
CA PRO A 53 8.11 8.07 -16.56
C PRO A 53 8.57 7.60 -15.15
N ALA A 54 7.94 8.09 -14.07
CA ALA A 54 8.32 7.73 -12.71
C ALA A 54 7.66 6.44 -12.18
N THR A 55 6.50 6.03 -12.72
CA THR A 55 5.60 5.07 -12.08
C THR A 55 6.22 3.68 -11.90
N LEU A 56 6.99 3.21 -12.88
CA LEU A 56 7.66 1.92 -12.81
C LEU A 56 8.80 1.94 -11.79
N VAL A 57 9.53 3.05 -11.70
CA VAL A 57 10.59 3.23 -10.71
C VAL A 57 9.99 3.26 -9.30
N ASP A 58 8.91 4.02 -9.11
CA ASP A 58 8.14 4.06 -7.85
C ASP A 58 7.76 2.65 -7.38
N ALA A 59 7.16 1.86 -8.28
CA ALA A 59 6.70 0.51 -7.97
C ALA A 59 7.85 -0.45 -7.66
N LYS A 60 8.93 -0.43 -8.46
CA LYS A 60 10.07 -1.35 -8.29
C LYS A 60 10.86 -1.04 -7.03
N GLU A 61 11.16 0.22 -6.75
CA GLU A 61 11.84 0.61 -5.54
C GLU A 61 10.99 0.29 -4.31
N THR A 62 9.68 0.56 -4.37
CA THR A 62 8.77 0.24 -3.26
C THR A 62 8.69 -1.26 -2.99
N MET A 63 8.58 -2.05 -4.05
CA MET A 63 8.58 -3.51 -3.99
C MET A 63 9.84 -4.05 -3.33
N ILE A 64 11.02 -3.61 -3.79
CA ILE A 64 12.31 -4.06 -3.25
C ILE A 64 12.52 -3.56 -1.82
N ALA A 65 12.11 -2.33 -1.50
CA ALA A 65 12.19 -1.79 -0.14
C ALA A 65 11.34 -2.60 0.84
N LEU A 66 10.10 -2.93 0.47
CA LEU A 66 9.20 -3.72 1.30
C LEU A 66 9.67 -5.17 1.46
N ASP A 67 10.14 -5.82 0.40
CA ASP A 67 10.74 -7.16 0.48
C ASP A 67 11.99 -7.17 1.37
N THR A 68 12.87 -6.18 1.20
CA THR A 68 14.07 -6.03 2.04
C THR A 68 13.71 -5.87 3.52
N LEU A 69 12.65 -5.11 3.83
CA LEU A 69 12.13 -4.99 5.19
C LEU A 69 11.54 -6.32 5.67
N ALA A 70 10.70 -6.98 4.87
CA ALA A 70 10.12 -8.27 5.22
C ALA A 70 11.22 -9.28 5.62
N GLN A 71 12.29 -9.40 4.82
CA GLN A 71 13.44 -10.23 5.15
C GLN A 71 14.13 -9.83 6.46
N LYS A 72 14.36 -8.53 6.69
CA LYS A 72 14.97 -8.02 7.94
C LYS A 72 14.14 -8.33 9.17
N PHE A 73 12.82 -8.28 9.04
CA PHE A 73 11.88 -8.67 10.09
C PHE A 73 11.56 -10.15 10.08
N SER A 74 12.18 -10.95 9.19
CA SER A 74 11.96 -12.38 8.98
C SER A 74 10.49 -12.75 8.70
N MET A 75 9.77 -11.87 7.99
CA MET A 75 8.42 -12.06 7.49
C MET A 75 8.46 -12.60 6.06
N ASP A 76 7.50 -13.44 5.71
CA ASP A 76 7.33 -13.92 4.34
C ASP A 76 6.57 -12.86 3.52
N MET A 77 6.99 -12.65 2.28
CA MET A 77 6.33 -11.75 1.33
C MET A 77 6.20 -12.42 -0.03
N GLU A 78 4.96 -12.59 -0.48
CA GLU A 78 4.61 -13.13 -1.79
C GLU A 78 4.25 -11.99 -2.73
N ILE A 79 4.98 -11.85 -3.84
CA ILE A 79 4.87 -10.69 -4.73
C ILE A 79 4.30 -11.12 -6.08
N SER A 80 3.26 -10.43 -6.52
CA SER A 80 2.76 -10.45 -7.89
C SER A 80 2.89 -9.06 -8.50
N VAL A 81 3.26 -8.98 -9.78
CA VAL A 81 3.42 -7.70 -10.49
C VAL A 81 2.61 -7.69 -11.78
N LEU A 82 2.00 -6.55 -12.08
CA LEU A 82 1.34 -6.24 -13.34
C LEU A 82 1.91 -4.90 -13.83
N PHE A 83 2.90 -4.94 -14.70
CA PHE A 83 3.64 -3.75 -15.16
C PHE A 83 3.48 -3.53 -16.65
N ASP A 84 3.22 -2.28 -17.03
CA ASP A 84 3.38 -1.80 -18.40
C ASP A 84 4.60 -0.89 -18.44
N GLY A 85 5.67 -1.41 -19.05
CA GLY A 85 6.91 -0.69 -19.22
C GLY A 85 7.53 -1.04 -20.54
N ARG A 86 7.01 -0.48 -21.63
CA ARG A 86 7.47 -0.82 -22.98
C ARG A 86 8.95 -0.52 -23.22
N ASN A 87 9.52 0.38 -22.41
CA ASN A 87 10.94 0.70 -22.37
C ASN A 87 11.73 -0.07 -21.30
N ASP A 88 11.07 -0.94 -20.55
CA ASP A 88 11.63 -1.71 -19.47
C ASP A 88 12.03 -3.12 -19.94
N ARG A 89 13.19 -3.60 -19.50
CA ARG A 89 13.68 -4.94 -19.87
C ARG A 89 12.84 -6.08 -19.31
N SER A 90 12.07 -5.81 -18.25
CA SER A 90 11.19 -6.79 -17.60
C SER A 90 9.83 -6.93 -18.28
N TRP A 91 9.53 -6.10 -19.29
CA TRP A 91 8.25 -6.12 -19.98
C TRP A 91 8.27 -7.12 -21.14
N ASP A 92 7.31 -8.04 -21.11
CA ASP A 92 7.03 -8.97 -22.18
C ASP A 92 5.54 -8.84 -22.58
N PRO A 93 5.23 -8.24 -23.76
CA PRO A 93 3.85 -8.10 -24.22
C PRO A 93 3.19 -9.44 -24.56
N SER A 94 3.95 -10.53 -24.65
CA SER A 94 3.41 -11.86 -24.90
C SER A 94 2.92 -12.56 -23.63
N ASP A 95 3.32 -12.08 -22.45
CA ASP A 95 2.76 -12.54 -21.19
C ASP A 95 1.45 -11.82 -20.90
N GLU A 96 0.37 -12.36 -21.47
CA GLU A 96 -0.97 -11.78 -21.34
C GLU A 96 -1.44 -11.67 -19.88
N TYR A 97 -0.87 -12.43 -18.94
CA TYR A 97 -1.26 -12.43 -17.52
C TYR A 97 -0.58 -11.32 -16.71
N ARG A 98 0.52 -10.75 -17.21
CA ARG A 98 1.25 -9.64 -16.56
C ARG A 98 0.85 -8.26 -17.05
N ILE A 99 -0.01 -8.19 -18.06
CA ILE A 99 -0.55 -6.93 -18.57
C ILE A 99 -1.43 -6.29 -17.50
N PRO A 100 -1.19 -5.02 -17.11
CA PRO A 100 -2.02 -4.31 -16.14
C PRO A 100 -3.32 -3.82 -16.79
N ASN A 101 -4.19 -4.77 -17.17
CA ASN A 101 -5.55 -4.49 -17.63
C ASN A 101 -6.56 -4.81 -16.51
N LYS A 102 -7.78 -4.27 -16.65
CA LYS A 102 -8.85 -4.43 -15.66
C LYS A 102 -9.14 -5.89 -15.30
N ALA A 103 -9.16 -6.78 -16.29
CA ALA A 103 -9.49 -8.19 -16.08
C ALA A 103 -8.39 -8.93 -15.30
N ASN A 104 -7.12 -8.65 -15.58
CA ASN A 104 -5.99 -9.25 -14.86
C ASN A 104 -5.91 -8.75 -13.42
N ILE A 105 -6.14 -7.45 -13.20
CA ILE A 105 -6.18 -6.86 -11.86
C ILE A 105 -7.32 -7.50 -11.05
N GLU A 106 -8.53 -7.58 -11.61
CA GLU A 106 -9.67 -8.25 -10.97
C GLU A 106 -9.34 -9.72 -10.66
N ALA A 107 -8.83 -10.46 -11.64
CA ALA A 107 -8.51 -11.88 -11.48
C ALA A 107 -7.46 -12.08 -10.38
N LYS A 108 -6.42 -11.24 -10.30
CA LYS A 108 -5.43 -11.34 -9.24
C LYS A 108 -5.99 -11.01 -7.87
N ILE A 109 -6.70 -9.89 -7.72
CA ILE A 109 -7.30 -9.52 -6.43
C ILE A 109 -8.25 -10.64 -5.94
N ARG A 110 -9.11 -11.16 -6.82
CA ARG A 110 -10.04 -12.26 -6.48
C ARG A 110 -9.33 -13.59 -6.19
N SER A 111 -8.13 -13.80 -6.72
CA SER A 111 -7.35 -15.01 -6.41
C SER A 111 -6.94 -15.04 -4.93
N TYR A 112 -6.61 -13.90 -4.31
CA TYR A 112 -6.30 -13.83 -2.87
C TYR A 112 -7.53 -14.11 -2.00
N ALA A 113 -8.73 -13.71 -2.43
CA ALA A 113 -9.97 -14.01 -1.71
C ALA A 113 -10.32 -15.51 -1.70
N THR A 114 -9.87 -16.25 -2.71
CA THR A 114 -10.14 -17.70 -2.85
C THR A 114 -8.95 -18.58 -2.46
N ASN A 115 -7.77 -18.01 -2.20
CA ASN A 115 -6.60 -18.74 -1.75
C ASN A 115 -6.76 -19.19 -0.28
N PRO A 116 -6.75 -20.50 0.03
CA PRO A 116 -6.85 -20.98 1.41
C PRO A 116 -5.64 -20.64 2.29
N GLU A 117 -4.51 -20.24 1.71
CA GLU A 117 -3.30 -19.85 2.42
C GLU A 117 -3.37 -18.41 2.95
N VAL A 118 -4.26 -17.57 2.40
CA VAL A 118 -4.47 -16.19 2.86
C VAL A 118 -5.36 -16.20 4.11
N GLY A 119 -4.76 -15.95 5.27
CA GLY A 119 -5.41 -15.96 6.58
C GLY A 119 -5.85 -14.58 7.09
N ASP A 120 -6.62 -14.56 8.18
CA ASP A 120 -7.09 -13.33 8.83
C ASP A 120 -5.95 -12.50 9.46
N ASN A 121 -4.83 -13.15 9.79
CA ASN A 121 -3.64 -12.47 10.33
C ASN A 121 -2.76 -11.87 9.23
N ASP A 122 -2.87 -12.33 7.99
CA ASP A 122 -2.02 -11.89 6.88
C ASP A 122 -2.30 -10.44 6.49
N ILE A 123 -1.44 -9.91 5.62
CA ILE A 123 -1.58 -8.59 5.01
C ILE A 123 -1.71 -8.78 3.50
N PHE A 124 -2.79 -8.30 2.90
CA PHE A 124 -2.89 -8.07 1.46
C PHE A 124 -2.49 -6.62 1.16
N LEU A 125 -1.47 -6.42 0.32
CA LEU A 125 -1.00 -5.10 -0.07
C LEU A 125 -1.24 -4.88 -1.56
N LEU A 126 -1.94 -3.81 -1.91
CA LEU A 126 -2.04 -3.31 -3.28
C LEU A 126 -1.24 -2.01 -3.38
N PHE A 127 -0.23 -2.00 -4.23
CA PHE A 127 0.46 -0.78 -4.64
C PHE A 127 0.08 -0.46 -6.08
N TYR A 128 -0.34 0.78 -6.32
CA TYR A 128 -0.60 1.30 -7.66
C TYR A 128 0.13 2.62 -7.88
N SER A 129 0.81 2.75 -9.03
CA SER A 129 1.32 4.03 -9.52
C SER A 129 0.92 4.21 -10.99
N GLY A 130 0.25 5.32 -11.29
CA GLY A 130 -0.30 5.58 -12.62
C GLY A 130 -1.33 6.70 -12.64
N HIS A 131 -2.10 6.76 -13.73
CA HIS A 131 -3.19 7.73 -13.90
C HIS A 131 -4.44 7.37 -13.10
N GLY A 132 -5.21 8.39 -12.79
CA GLY A 132 -6.53 8.38 -12.18
C GLY A 132 -7.22 9.70 -12.52
N ASP A 133 -8.53 9.79 -12.32
CA ASP A 133 -9.28 10.97 -12.73
C ASP A 133 -10.29 11.49 -11.71
N GLU A 134 -10.79 12.69 -11.98
CA GLU A 134 -11.77 13.41 -11.16
C GLU A 134 -13.17 12.76 -11.14
N ASN A 135 -13.42 11.72 -11.94
CA ASN A 135 -14.69 11.01 -11.99
C ASN A 135 -14.74 9.84 -10.99
N GLY A 136 -13.72 9.67 -10.14
CA GLY A 136 -13.63 8.56 -9.20
C GLY A 136 -13.05 7.29 -9.81
N ASN A 137 -12.37 7.41 -10.95
CA ASN A 137 -11.62 6.33 -11.58
C ASN A 137 -10.25 6.24 -10.91
N SER A 138 -10.14 5.36 -9.90
CA SER A 138 -8.95 5.23 -9.06
C SER A 138 -7.73 4.73 -9.84
N LEU A 139 -7.92 3.82 -10.80
CA LEU A 139 -6.85 3.36 -11.69
C LEU A 139 -7.31 3.49 -13.14
N ILE A 140 -6.51 4.15 -13.97
CA ILE A 140 -6.61 4.08 -15.42
C ILE A 140 -5.60 3.04 -15.90
N VAL A 141 -6.08 1.97 -16.50
CA VAL A 141 -5.33 0.75 -16.78
C VAL A 141 -5.31 0.47 -18.27
N MET A 142 -4.55 -0.53 -18.67
CA MET A 142 -4.44 -0.88 -20.07
C MET A 142 -5.74 -1.49 -20.61
N GLY A 143 -6.19 -0.99 -21.76
CA GLY A 143 -7.34 -1.56 -22.46
C GLY A 143 -7.02 -2.90 -23.14
N PRO A 144 -8.04 -3.72 -23.43
CA PRO A 144 -7.90 -5.11 -23.91
C PRO A 144 -7.21 -5.26 -25.27
N ASN A 145 -7.04 -4.16 -26.03
CA ASN A 145 -6.47 -4.21 -27.37
C ASN A 145 -4.99 -3.77 -27.44
N LEU A 146 -4.35 -3.40 -26.32
CA LEU A 146 -2.98 -2.82 -26.29
C LEU A 146 -2.80 -1.59 -27.21
N LYS A 147 -3.89 -1.09 -27.79
CA LYS A 147 -3.89 -0.22 -28.96
C LYS A 147 -3.95 1.24 -28.53
N PRO A 148 -3.12 2.09 -29.16
CA PRO A 148 -3.29 3.53 -29.10
C PRO A 148 -4.54 3.92 -29.87
N ALA A 149 -5.39 4.76 -29.25
CA ALA A 149 -6.34 5.70 -29.86
C ALA A 149 -7.77 5.58 -29.29
N GLY A 150 -8.16 6.62 -28.54
CA GLY A 150 -9.53 6.84 -28.08
C GLY A 150 -9.58 7.48 -26.69
N GLN A 151 -10.72 8.08 -26.36
CA GLN A 151 -11.01 8.46 -24.97
C GLN A 151 -10.95 7.21 -24.07
N VAL A 152 -10.52 7.40 -22.81
CA VAL A 152 -10.55 6.36 -21.77
C VAL A 152 -11.93 5.69 -21.76
N GLN A 153 -11.97 4.36 -21.90
CA GLN A 153 -13.21 3.58 -21.91
C GLN A 153 -13.43 2.88 -20.55
N ASP A 154 -14.65 2.40 -20.31
CA ASP A 154 -14.99 1.65 -19.08
C ASP A 154 -14.12 0.40 -18.86
N SER A 155 -13.58 -0.18 -19.93
CA SER A 155 -12.64 -1.32 -19.87
C SER A 155 -11.26 -0.94 -19.36
N ASP A 156 -10.93 0.35 -19.40
CA ASP A 156 -9.62 0.93 -19.12
C ASP A 156 -9.61 1.57 -17.73
N VAL A 157 -10.67 1.35 -16.94
CA VAL A 157 -10.91 2.05 -15.68
C VAL A 157 -11.25 1.06 -14.59
N VAL A 158 -10.60 1.21 -13.43
CA VAL A 158 -10.98 0.59 -12.17
C VAL A 158 -11.46 1.69 -11.23
N THR A 159 -12.72 1.62 -10.83
CA THR A 159 -13.32 2.58 -9.87
C THR A 159 -13.03 2.17 -8.42
N SER A 160 -13.22 3.09 -7.48
CA SER A 160 -13.20 2.77 -6.04
C SER A 160 -14.12 1.59 -5.70
N GLN A 161 -15.32 1.56 -6.29
CA GLN A 161 -16.29 0.49 -6.05
C GLN A 161 -15.79 -0.86 -6.58
N ASN A 162 -15.13 -0.88 -7.74
CA ASN A 162 -14.51 -2.12 -8.25
C ASN A 162 -13.51 -2.68 -7.26
N LEU A 163 -12.61 -1.85 -6.72
CA LEU A 163 -11.63 -2.30 -5.73
C LEU A 163 -12.29 -2.81 -4.45
N VAL A 164 -13.26 -2.07 -3.90
CA VAL A 164 -14.01 -2.49 -2.71
C VAL A 164 -14.68 -3.86 -2.94
N ASP A 165 -15.37 -4.02 -4.06
CA ASP A 165 -16.06 -5.27 -4.41
C ASP A 165 -15.09 -6.44 -4.55
N TRP A 166 -13.96 -6.23 -5.23
CA TRP A 166 -12.97 -7.27 -5.48
C TRP A 166 -12.24 -7.71 -4.20
N MET A 167 -11.96 -6.77 -3.31
CA MET A 167 -11.25 -7.03 -2.05
C MET A 167 -12.15 -7.51 -0.91
N SER A 168 -13.47 -7.33 -1.01
CA SER A 168 -14.44 -7.65 0.06
C SER A 168 -14.32 -9.10 0.59
N GLY A 169 -13.92 -10.04 -0.27
CA GLY A 169 -13.73 -11.45 0.09
C GLY A 169 -12.35 -11.81 0.64
N ILE A 170 -11.38 -10.88 0.62
CA ILE A 170 -10.04 -11.11 1.15
C ILE A 170 -10.10 -11.06 2.68
N LYS A 171 -9.62 -12.14 3.31
CA LYS A 171 -9.60 -12.32 4.76
C LYS A 171 -8.54 -11.47 5.46
N ALA A 172 -7.39 -11.34 4.83
CA ALA A 172 -6.26 -10.57 5.32
C ALA A 172 -6.62 -9.09 5.56
N ASN A 173 -5.82 -8.45 6.42
CA ASN A 173 -5.81 -6.99 6.54
C ASN A 173 -5.36 -6.40 5.20
N LYS A 174 -6.05 -5.38 4.68
CA LYS A 174 -5.73 -4.78 3.39
C LYS A 174 -4.98 -3.48 3.58
N ILE A 175 -3.96 -3.25 2.76
CA ILE A 175 -3.27 -1.97 2.63
C ILE A 175 -3.31 -1.57 1.16
N LEU A 176 -3.89 -0.42 0.87
CA LEU A 176 -3.94 0.17 -0.45
C LEU A 176 -3.05 1.40 -0.48
N ILE A 177 -2.06 1.39 -1.36
CA ILE A 177 -1.12 2.48 -1.55
C ILE A 177 -1.29 2.95 -2.99
N LEU A 178 -1.86 4.14 -3.18
CA LEU A 178 -2.23 4.65 -4.50
C LEU A 178 -1.47 5.96 -4.79
N ASP A 179 -0.45 5.89 -5.65
CA ASP A 179 0.20 7.05 -6.23
C ASP A 179 -0.44 7.44 -7.56
N THR A 180 -1.57 8.15 -7.44
CA THR A 180 -2.38 8.58 -8.57
C THR A 180 -3.18 9.83 -8.24
N CYS A 181 -3.53 10.59 -9.28
CA CYS A 181 -4.40 11.77 -9.18
C CYS A 181 -5.78 11.39 -8.62
N PHE A 182 -6.37 12.30 -7.84
CA PHE A 182 -7.68 12.15 -7.22
C PHE A 182 -7.85 10.88 -6.36
N SER A 183 -6.75 10.28 -5.92
CA SER A 183 -6.73 8.97 -5.24
C SER A 183 -7.55 8.96 -3.94
N GLY A 184 -7.73 10.10 -3.28
CA GLY A 184 -8.59 10.23 -2.10
C GLY A 184 -10.05 9.82 -2.30
N TYR A 185 -10.57 9.68 -3.53
CA TYR A 185 -11.92 9.16 -3.81
C TYR A 185 -12.16 7.74 -3.28
N ILE A 186 -11.10 6.96 -3.06
CA ILE A 186 -11.23 5.61 -2.51
C ILE A 186 -11.42 5.59 -1.00
N VAL A 187 -11.02 6.66 -0.31
CA VAL A 187 -10.96 6.68 1.15
C VAL A 187 -12.39 6.78 1.70
N PRO A 188 -12.93 5.73 2.35
CA PRO A 188 -14.28 5.76 2.86
C PRO A 188 -14.39 6.69 4.07
N GLU A 189 -15.56 7.30 4.25
CA GLU A 189 -15.85 8.05 5.47
C GLU A 189 -15.93 7.08 6.67
N TYR A 190 -15.27 7.43 7.77
CA TYR A 190 -15.36 6.62 8.99
C TYR A 190 -16.75 6.73 9.62
N PRO A 191 -17.42 5.61 9.95
CA PRO A 191 -18.75 5.64 10.53
C PRO A 191 -18.70 6.12 12.00
N LYS A 192 -19.15 7.36 12.23
CA LYS A 192 -19.07 8.06 13.52
C LYS A 192 -20.28 7.80 14.41
N THR A 193 -21.43 7.50 13.83
CA THR A 193 -22.68 7.25 14.56
C THR A 193 -23.09 5.77 14.53
N PHE A 194 -24.06 5.39 15.37
CA PHE A 194 -24.67 4.05 15.29
C PHE A 194 -25.43 3.86 13.98
N ASP A 195 -26.11 4.90 13.50
CA ASP A 195 -26.87 4.86 12.25
C ASP A 195 -25.91 4.73 11.05
N ASP A 196 -24.74 5.39 11.07
CA ASP A 196 -23.67 5.18 10.08
C ASP A 196 -23.16 3.72 10.07
N ARG A 197 -23.32 2.98 11.16
CA ARG A 197 -22.96 1.56 11.25
C ARG A 197 -24.14 0.65 10.90
N ALA A 198 -25.36 1.16 10.88
CA ALA A 198 -26.56 0.41 10.54
C ALA A 198 -26.97 0.59 9.07
N GLU A 199 -26.59 1.72 8.45
CA GLU A 199 -26.82 2.04 7.03
C GLU A 199 -25.70 1.52 6.11
N SER A 200 -25.89 1.69 4.79
CA SER A 200 -25.01 1.25 3.70
C SER A 200 -23.57 1.74 3.75
N SER A 201 -23.20 2.61 4.69
CA SER A 201 -21.81 3.01 4.97
C SER A 201 -20.92 1.82 5.40
N LEU A 202 -21.48 0.75 5.98
CA LEU A 202 -20.74 -0.52 6.14
C LEU A 202 -20.46 -1.27 4.83
N GLN A 203 -21.15 -0.95 3.72
CA GLN A 203 -20.83 -1.57 2.42
C GLN A 203 -19.54 -1.01 1.80
N GLN A 204 -19.13 0.20 2.20
CA GLN A 204 -17.94 0.88 1.65
C GLN A 204 -16.80 0.97 2.66
N TYR A 205 -17.08 1.00 3.96
CA TYR A 205 -16.07 1.00 5.01
C TYR A 205 -15.70 -0.43 5.42
N ASP A 206 -14.45 -0.82 5.15
CA ASP A 206 -13.84 -2.05 5.66
C ASP A 206 -12.91 -1.73 6.84
N PRO A 207 -13.22 -2.18 8.08
CA PRO A 207 -12.38 -1.92 9.25
C PRO A 207 -11.00 -2.60 9.17
N ALA A 208 -10.83 -3.58 8.28
CA ALA A 208 -9.55 -4.25 8.04
C ALA A 208 -8.76 -3.61 6.89
N ALA A 209 -9.26 -2.55 6.26
CA ALA A 209 -8.59 -1.88 5.15
C ALA A 209 -7.95 -0.53 5.56
N PHE A 210 -6.73 -0.33 5.08
CA PHE A 210 -5.91 0.85 5.26
C PHE A 210 -5.63 1.47 3.91
N TYR A 211 -5.75 2.79 3.81
CA TYR A 211 -5.60 3.53 2.56
C TYR A 211 -4.52 4.57 2.73
N LEU A 212 -3.55 4.62 1.83
CA LEU A 212 -2.53 5.66 1.74
C LEU A 212 -2.57 6.17 0.31
N THR A 213 -3.11 7.36 0.15
CA THR A 213 -3.32 7.96 -1.17
C THR A 213 -2.38 9.14 -1.35
N ALA A 214 -1.85 9.31 -2.56
CA ALA A 214 -0.94 10.38 -2.87
C ALA A 214 -1.60 11.76 -2.85
N SER A 215 -2.88 11.83 -3.21
CA SER A 215 -3.62 13.08 -3.25
C SER A 215 -5.01 12.95 -2.62
N SER A 216 -5.65 14.10 -2.42
CA SER A 216 -7.05 14.13 -1.99
C SER A 216 -7.99 13.88 -3.16
N ALA A 217 -9.26 13.60 -2.87
CA ALA A 217 -10.29 13.39 -3.88
C ALA A 217 -10.46 14.58 -4.87
N THR A 218 -9.91 15.76 -4.57
CA THR A 218 -10.05 16.97 -5.38
C THR A 218 -8.72 17.54 -5.88
N GLN A 219 -7.62 16.79 -5.72
CA GLN A 219 -6.28 17.22 -6.11
C GLN A 219 -5.60 16.20 -7.01
N THR A 220 -4.77 16.70 -7.92
CA THR A 220 -3.84 15.88 -8.71
C THR A 220 -2.65 15.44 -7.85
N SER A 221 -2.00 14.35 -8.26
CA SER A 221 -0.67 13.95 -7.78
C SER A 221 0.40 14.50 -8.75
N GLN A 222 1.62 14.70 -8.27
CA GLN A 222 2.73 15.27 -9.03
C GLN A 222 3.91 14.29 -9.10
N GLU A 223 4.62 14.32 -10.22
CA GLU A 223 5.92 13.66 -10.41
C GLU A 223 6.97 14.70 -10.85
N ALA A 224 8.23 14.49 -10.46
CA ALA A 224 9.34 15.30 -10.96
C ALA A 224 10.66 14.53 -10.94
N LEU A 225 11.63 15.06 -11.69
CA LEU A 225 13.03 14.71 -11.54
C LEU A 225 13.57 15.32 -10.23
N PHE A 226 13.95 14.46 -9.29
CA PHE A 226 14.52 14.88 -8.02
C PHE A 226 16.04 14.94 -8.12
N SER A 227 16.58 16.15 -8.31
CA SER A 227 18.04 16.36 -8.43
C SER A 227 18.88 15.80 -7.28
N SER A 228 18.30 15.63 -6.09
CA SER A 228 18.96 15.05 -4.92
C SER A 228 19.16 13.54 -4.99
N ILE A 229 18.43 12.85 -5.86
CA ILE A 229 18.49 11.39 -6.03
C ILE A 229 18.81 10.96 -7.46
N GLY A 230 18.76 11.86 -8.45
CA GLY A 230 19.24 11.62 -9.81
C GLY A 230 18.19 11.14 -10.81
N HIS A 231 17.01 10.73 -10.35
CA HIS A 231 15.92 10.23 -11.19
C HIS A 231 14.52 10.74 -10.77
N SER A 232 13.52 10.37 -11.57
CA SER A 232 12.13 10.81 -11.40
C SER A 232 11.35 9.92 -10.45
N HIS A 233 10.48 10.54 -9.64
CA HIS A 233 9.54 9.86 -8.76
C HIS A 233 8.21 10.63 -8.66
N GLY A 234 7.14 9.94 -8.28
CA GLY A 234 5.98 10.58 -7.67
C GLY A 234 6.36 11.26 -6.35
N TYR A 235 5.80 12.44 -6.08
CA TYR A 235 6.06 13.18 -4.84
C TYR A 235 5.68 12.36 -3.61
N PHE A 236 4.60 11.57 -3.72
CA PHE A 236 4.20 10.67 -2.65
C PHE A 236 5.17 9.49 -2.53
N SER A 237 5.45 8.79 -3.63
CA SER A 237 6.32 7.60 -3.65
C SER A 237 7.72 7.86 -3.11
N VAL A 238 8.35 9.00 -3.45
CA VAL A 238 9.68 9.32 -2.91
C VAL A 238 9.67 9.52 -1.39
N TYR A 239 8.59 10.07 -0.81
CA TYR A 239 8.47 10.22 0.65
C TYR A 239 8.00 8.94 1.32
N PHE A 240 7.23 8.11 0.64
CA PHE A 240 6.92 6.76 1.09
C PHE A 240 8.20 5.93 1.24
N LEU A 241 9.05 5.92 0.21
CA LEU A 241 10.36 5.27 0.22
C LEU A 241 11.29 5.83 1.31
N LYS A 242 11.38 7.15 1.45
CA LYS A 242 12.12 7.79 2.56
C LYS A 242 11.58 7.37 3.92
N ALA A 243 10.25 7.29 4.10
CA ALA A 243 9.64 6.86 5.35
C ALA A 243 10.00 5.40 5.69
N LEU A 244 10.17 4.54 4.69
CA LEU A 244 10.67 3.17 4.84
C LEU A 244 12.18 3.09 5.09
N GLY A 245 12.92 4.19 4.98
CA GLY A 245 14.38 4.22 5.15
C GLY A 245 15.16 3.89 3.88
N TRP A 246 14.51 3.95 2.72
CA TRP A 246 15.17 3.73 1.44
C TRP A 246 16.19 4.85 1.16
N ASN A 247 17.39 4.44 0.75
CA ASN A 247 18.44 5.35 0.31
C ASN A 247 18.59 5.25 -1.20
N HIS A 248 18.20 6.30 -1.94
CA HIS A 248 18.25 6.36 -3.40
C HIS A 248 19.65 6.60 -4.00
N SER A 249 20.74 6.35 -3.27
CA SER A 249 22.07 6.58 -3.81
C SER A 249 22.38 5.62 -4.97
N GLU A 250 22.67 6.18 -6.15
CA GLU A 250 23.12 5.47 -7.37
C GLU A 250 24.42 4.65 -7.18
N GLU A 251 25.14 4.83 -6.06
CA GLU A 251 26.32 4.01 -5.75
C GLU A 251 25.94 2.57 -5.34
N TYR A 252 24.67 2.35 -5.01
CA TYR A 252 24.14 1.06 -4.60
C TYR A 252 23.06 0.61 -5.57
N SER A 253 23.05 -0.68 -5.85
CA SER A 253 21.97 -1.33 -6.58
C SER A 253 21.33 -2.40 -5.70
N SER A 254 20.02 -2.50 -5.75
CA SER A 254 19.26 -3.59 -5.13
C SER A 254 18.48 -4.34 -6.20
N ASN A 255 18.29 -5.64 -6.00
CA ASN A 255 17.57 -6.47 -6.93
C ASN A 255 16.65 -7.48 -6.23
N ILE A 256 15.65 -7.94 -6.97
CA ILE A 256 14.77 -9.06 -6.60
C ILE A 256 14.43 -9.85 -7.87
N ILE A 257 14.22 -11.16 -7.72
CA ILE A 257 13.80 -12.04 -8.81
C ILE A 257 12.36 -12.49 -8.54
N ILE A 258 11.46 -12.23 -9.49
CA ILE A 258 10.04 -12.60 -9.42
C ILE A 258 9.69 -13.27 -10.75
N ASP A 259 9.17 -14.49 -10.72
CA ASP A 259 8.80 -15.27 -11.91
C ASP A 259 9.92 -15.32 -12.97
N ASP A 260 11.14 -15.64 -12.52
CA ASP A 260 12.37 -15.69 -13.35
C ASP A 260 12.79 -14.35 -13.98
N ILE A 261 12.15 -13.24 -13.60
CA ILE A 261 12.50 -11.89 -14.06
C ILE A 261 13.26 -11.16 -12.96
N GLU A 262 14.45 -10.67 -13.29
CA GLU A 262 15.26 -9.85 -12.39
C GLU A 262 14.86 -8.38 -12.50
N TYR A 263 14.44 -7.81 -11.37
CA TYR A 263 14.17 -6.38 -11.20
C TYR A 263 15.36 -5.76 -10.47
N ILE A 264 15.98 -4.75 -11.08
CA ILE A 264 17.12 -4.02 -10.53
C ILE A 264 16.75 -2.55 -10.43
N VAL A 265 17.07 -1.93 -9.29
CA VAL A 265 16.88 -0.49 -9.03
C VAL A 265 18.11 0.10 -8.38
N ASP A 266 18.26 1.41 -8.52
CA ASP A 266 19.22 2.19 -7.76
C ASP A 266 18.73 2.38 -6.33
N GLY A 267 19.69 2.45 -5.41
CA GLY A 267 19.41 2.58 -3.99
C GLY A 267 19.35 1.28 -3.21
N LYS A 268 19.25 1.43 -1.89
CA LYS A 268 19.32 0.32 -0.93
C LYS A 268 18.73 0.68 0.42
N LEU A 269 18.26 -0.33 1.14
CA LEU A 269 17.91 -0.24 2.56
C LEU A 269 18.98 -0.94 3.42
N PHE A 270 19.71 -0.18 4.24
CA PHE A 270 20.81 -0.72 5.06
C PHE A 270 20.29 -1.36 6.34
N SER A 271 19.47 -0.65 7.11
CA SER A 271 18.88 -1.11 8.37
C SER A 271 17.41 -0.69 8.48
N ALA A 272 16.60 -1.50 9.18
CA ALA A 272 15.24 -1.07 9.55
C ALA A 272 15.27 0.19 10.42
N SER A 273 16.33 0.39 11.21
CA SER A 273 16.52 1.59 12.04
C SER A 273 16.75 2.88 11.24
N ASP A 274 17.03 2.78 9.94
CA ASP A 274 17.18 3.95 9.07
C ASP A 274 15.82 4.52 8.64
N SER A 275 14.74 3.73 8.79
CA SER A 275 13.38 4.20 8.58
C SER A 275 13.01 5.24 9.64
N PRO A 276 12.61 6.46 9.24
CA PRO A 276 12.04 7.45 10.16
C PRO A 276 10.75 6.99 10.85
N ALA A 277 10.05 6.01 10.25
CA ALA A 277 8.85 5.39 10.81
C ALA A 277 9.18 4.25 11.81
N TYR A 278 10.44 3.84 11.94
CA TYR A 278 10.85 2.79 12.87
C TYR A 278 10.85 3.28 14.33
N LYS A 279 9.98 2.72 15.15
CA LYS A 279 9.81 3.07 16.57
C LYS A 279 9.64 1.81 17.41
N ASN A 280 10.51 1.65 18.41
CA ASN A 280 10.42 0.58 19.42
C ASN A 280 10.29 -0.83 18.82
N GLY A 281 11.03 -1.13 17.74
CA GLY A 281 10.95 -2.44 17.09
C GLY A 281 9.86 -2.56 16.02
N ASN A 282 9.12 -1.50 15.71
CA ASN A 282 7.97 -1.54 14.80
C ASN A 282 8.05 -0.47 13.71
N ILE A 283 7.48 -0.77 12.55
CA ILE A 283 7.10 0.22 11.53
C ILE A 283 5.59 0.13 11.40
N LEU A 284 4.88 1.19 11.81
CA LEU A 284 3.43 1.29 11.68
C LEU A 284 3.09 2.04 10.39
N ILE A 285 2.02 1.62 9.71
CA ILE A 285 1.60 2.33 8.49
C ILE A 285 1.16 3.77 8.79
N GLY A 286 0.57 4.02 9.97
CA GLY A 286 0.24 5.37 10.43
C GLY A 286 1.47 6.24 10.71
N ASP A 287 2.60 5.65 11.11
CA ASP A 287 3.86 6.38 11.28
C ASP A 287 4.47 6.76 9.93
N VAL A 288 4.39 5.87 8.93
CA VAL A 288 4.75 6.15 7.54
C VAL A 288 3.92 7.32 7.00
N PHE A 289 2.59 7.27 7.13
CA PHE A 289 1.71 8.35 6.69
C PHE A 289 2.01 9.69 7.40
N ARG A 290 2.27 9.65 8.71
CA ARG A 290 2.62 10.87 9.46
C ARG A 290 3.92 11.49 8.95
N TYR A 291 4.94 10.68 8.66
CA TYR A 291 6.19 11.18 8.09
C TYR A 291 5.95 11.89 6.75
N ILE A 292 5.16 11.27 5.86
CA ILE A 292 4.85 11.84 4.54
C ILE A 292 4.12 13.18 4.69
N THR A 293 3.07 13.22 5.52
CA THR A 293 2.27 14.45 5.70
C THR A 293 3.03 15.55 6.41
N ASP A 294 3.88 15.23 7.39
CA ASP A 294 4.75 16.21 8.04
C ASP A 294 5.79 16.77 7.05
N ALA A 295 6.36 15.93 6.18
CA ALA A 295 7.26 16.39 5.14
C ALA A 295 6.56 17.33 4.16
N PHE A 296 5.39 16.95 3.64
CA PHE A 296 4.60 17.76 2.71
C PHE A 296 4.18 19.09 3.32
N ARG A 297 3.86 19.11 4.62
CA ARG A 297 3.38 20.32 5.31
C ARG A 297 4.50 21.25 5.75
N PHE A 298 5.56 20.70 6.34
CA PHE A 298 6.55 21.49 7.08
C PHE A 298 7.93 21.54 6.44
N THR A 299 8.30 20.54 5.65
CA THR A 299 9.63 20.47 5.02
C THR A 299 9.58 21.01 3.60
N GLU A 300 8.66 20.48 2.79
CA GLU A 300 8.58 20.77 1.36
C GLU A 300 7.56 21.87 1.02
N GLY A 301 6.54 22.06 1.87
CA GLY A 301 5.46 23.03 1.63
C GLY A 301 4.54 22.63 0.47
N TRP A 302 4.47 21.35 0.12
CA TRP A 302 3.66 20.84 -1.00
C TRP A 302 2.18 20.62 -0.68
N ILE A 303 1.79 20.72 0.59
CA ILE A 303 0.42 20.47 1.04
C ILE A 303 -0.65 21.30 0.31
N SER A 304 -0.28 22.47 -0.24
CA SER A 304 -1.18 23.29 -1.06
C SER A 304 -1.41 22.76 -2.48
N PHE A 305 -0.49 21.95 -3.00
CA PHE A 305 -0.57 21.37 -4.34
C PHE A 305 -1.16 19.95 -4.32
N GLN A 306 -0.74 19.17 -3.33
CA GLN A 306 -1.10 17.76 -3.20
C GLN A 306 -1.18 17.41 -1.71
N THR A 307 -2.29 16.81 -1.29
CA THR A 307 -2.50 16.39 0.09
C THR A 307 -2.64 14.87 0.14
N PRO A 308 -1.64 14.13 0.62
CA PRO A 308 -1.80 12.71 0.90
C PRO A 308 -2.93 12.48 1.89
N GLN A 309 -3.74 11.44 1.68
CA GLN A 309 -4.84 11.08 2.58
C GLN A 309 -4.74 9.65 3.08
N THR A 310 -5.38 9.41 4.21
CA THR A 310 -5.61 8.08 4.80
C THR A 310 -7.03 8.03 5.34
N GLY A 311 -7.55 6.82 5.57
CA GLY A 311 -8.81 6.63 6.28
C GLY A 311 -8.74 7.08 7.74
N ASP A 312 -9.87 7.51 8.28
CA ASP A 312 -10.05 7.91 9.69
C ASP A 312 -10.17 6.69 10.66
N GLY A 313 -9.83 5.48 10.19
CA GLY A 313 -9.86 4.21 10.93
C GLY A 313 -8.67 4.00 11.88
N PRO A 314 -8.55 2.83 12.51
CA PRO A 314 -7.51 2.56 13.51
C PRO A 314 -6.11 2.48 12.87
N LEU A 315 -5.37 3.60 12.81
CA LEU A 315 -4.06 3.78 12.16
C LEU A 315 -2.89 2.92 12.69
N ASP A 316 -3.16 2.02 13.63
CA ASP A 316 -2.17 1.24 14.38
C ASP A 316 -1.79 -0.08 13.68
N LEU A 317 -2.08 -0.23 12.38
CA LEU A 317 -1.64 -1.40 11.64
C LEU A 317 -0.11 -1.45 11.62
N VAL A 318 0.40 -2.53 12.21
CA VAL A 318 1.81 -2.88 12.25
C VAL A 318 2.17 -3.45 10.89
N LEU A 319 2.99 -2.73 10.12
CA LEU A 319 3.49 -3.21 8.84
C LEU A 319 4.66 -4.17 9.06
N PHE A 320 5.59 -3.81 9.96
CA PHE A 320 6.72 -4.64 10.34
C PHE A 320 6.97 -4.59 11.85
N SER A 321 7.37 -5.71 12.46
CA SER A 321 7.67 -5.78 13.90
C SER A 321 8.73 -6.84 14.23
N GLU A 322 9.69 -6.48 15.08
CA GLU A 322 10.62 -7.42 15.73
C GLU A 322 9.88 -8.33 16.73
N GLN A 323 8.66 -7.95 17.10
CA GLN A 323 7.83 -8.58 18.10
C GLN A 323 6.68 -9.38 17.49
N TRP A 324 6.69 -9.72 16.20
CA TRP A 324 5.79 -10.75 15.67
C TRP A 324 6.05 -12.12 16.27
#